data_AF-A0AAW9DQ04-F1
#
_entry.id   AF-A0AAW9DQ04-F1
#
_cell.length_a   1.000
_cell.length_b   1.000
_cell.length_c   1.000
_cell.angle_alpha   90.00
_cell.angle_beta   90.00
_cell.angle_gamma   90.00
#
_symmetry.space_group_name_H-M   'P 1'
#
loop_
_entity.id
_entity.type
_entity.pdbx_description
1 polymer ?
#
loop_
_entity_poly.entity_id
_entity_poly.type
_entity_poly.pdbx_seq_one_letter_code
_entity_poly.pdbx_strand_id
1 'polypeptide(L)'
;MNDAPGPTLCVVVPCYRERPNVAPMIASLDVALAGIDWEVMFVDDDSPDGTADEVRRIALTDRRVRCLRRVGRRGLSSAVIEGALATSAEFVAVIDGDLQHDESRLPLMLDAVRGGADLAVGSRHVGDGDAAGLASPLRERLSATGIRLARMLARAPINDPMSGFFLMRRATFEALTPRLNGQGFKILLDLMLAARAPLRVVEIPYRFRPRQAGESKLDILVLVQFAGLLIDRALGGVVPLRFLAFALVGAFGMAVNLLVTLILRRAGVHFATAQTIGTIVAMIGNFEMNNRLTYRTIRLRGGAYWRGLVLFMLVCGLGAVANIGIARALYRGDTAGLAASAVGSAIGVVWNYAVSATLVWRAR
;
A
#
# COMPACT_ATOMS: atom_id res chain seq x y z
N MET A 1 -35.37 9.47 -24.31
CA MET A 1 -34.08 9.16 -23.64
C MET A 1 -33.28 10.45 -23.69
N ASN A 2 -32.83 11.00 -22.57
CA ASN A 2 -32.01 12.22 -22.60
C ASN A 2 -30.65 11.86 -23.18
N ASP A 3 -30.36 12.32 -24.40
CA ASP A 3 -29.04 12.28 -25.06
C ASP A 3 -28.06 13.27 -24.41
N ALA A 4 -28.08 13.37 -23.08
CA ALA A 4 -27.07 14.12 -22.36
C ALA A 4 -25.74 13.35 -22.53
N PRO A 5 -24.69 13.97 -23.09
CA PRO A 5 -23.39 13.33 -23.18
C PRO A 5 -22.95 12.87 -21.78
N GLY A 6 -22.23 11.75 -21.71
CA GLY A 6 -21.70 11.23 -20.46
C GLY A 6 -20.74 12.23 -19.78
N PRO A 7 -20.41 12.03 -18.48
CA PRO A 7 -19.52 12.95 -17.77
C PRO A 7 -18.17 13.04 -18.49
N THR A 8 -17.62 14.24 -18.59
CA THR A 8 -16.28 14.47 -19.13
C THR A 8 -15.21 14.01 -18.14
N LEU A 9 -15.38 14.37 -16.86
CA LEU A 9 -14.41 14.12 -15.79
C LEU A 9 -15.03 13.30 -14.66
N CYS A 10 -14.37 12.21 -14.27
CA CYS A 10 -14.67 11.50 -13.03
C CYS A 10 -13.62 11.83 -11.97
N VAL A 11 -14.06 12.26 -10.79
CA VAL A 11 -13.21 12.42 -9.62
C VAL A 11 -13.36 11.19 -8.73
N VAL A 12 -12.30 10.38 -8.64
CA VAL A 12 -12.25 9.19 -7.79
C VAL A 12 -11.76 9.57 -6.41
N VAL A 13 -12.60 9.31 -5.40
CA VAL A 13 -12.32 9.60 -3.99
C VAL A 13 -12.29 8.29 -3.21
N PRO A 14 -11.10 7.72 -2.92
CA PRO A 14 -11.01 6.55 -2.06
C PRO A 14 -11.29 6.94 -0.62
N CYS A 15 -12.16 6.19 0.07
CA CYS A 15 -12.65 6.54 1.40
C CYS A 15 -12.57 5.36 2.38
N TYR A 16 -12.18 5.68 3.61
CA TYR A 16 -12.36 4.80 4.75
C TYR A 16 -12.55 5.62 6.03
N ARG A 17 -13.77 5.59 6.58
CA ARG A 17 -14.19 6.43 7.71
C ARG A 17 -14.16 7.93 7.41
N GLU A 18 -14.75 8.32 6.29
CA GLU A 18 -14.73 9.69 5.76
C GLU A 18 -16.13 10.32 5.74
N ARG A 19 -17.10 9.75 6.47
CA ARG A 19 -18.49 10.24 6.51
C ARG A 19 -18.62 11.77 6.65
N PRO A 20 -17.92 12.45 7.59
CA PRO A 20 -18.08 13.90 7.72
C PRO A 20 -17.56 14.70 6.51
N ASN A 21 -16.69 14.11 5.70
CA ASN A 21 -16.04 14.79 4.57
C ASN A 21 -16.80 14.62 3.25
N VAL A 22 -17.77 13.70 3.15
CA VAL A 22 -18.51 13.41 1.91
C VAL A 22 -19.23 14.65 1.37
N ALA A 23 -20.10 15.28 2.18
CA ALA A 23 -20.89 16.43 1.73
C ALA A 23 -20.01 17.67 1.45
N PRO A 24 -19.03 18.04 2.32
CA PRO A 24 -18.09 19.10 2.01
C PRO A 24 -17.30 18.87 0.72
N MET A 25 -16.83 17.64 0.46
CA MET A 25 -16.10 17.31 -0.77
C MET A 25 -16.96 17.57 -2.00
N ILE A 26 -18.22 17.14 -2.00
CA ILE A 26 -19.16 17.35 -3.11
C ILE A 26 -19.39 18.85 -3.34
N ALA A 27 -19.59 19.63 -2.27
CA ALA A 27 -19.79 21.08 -2.38
C ALA A 27 -18.55 21.78 -2.94
N SER A 28 -17.35 21.40 -2.50
CA SER A 28 -16.10 21.95 -3.01
C SER A 28 -15.87 21.60 -4.49
N LEU A 29 -16.20 20.36 -4.90
CA LEU A 29 -16.13 19.94 -6.30
C LEU A 29 -17.14 20.70 -7.18
N ASP A 30 -18.34 20.93 -6.69
CA ASP A 30 -19.39 21.69 -7.40
C ASP A 30 -18.92 23.10 -7.77
N VAL A 31 -18.29 23.79 -6.81
CA VAL A 31 -17.69 25.11 -7.03
C VAL A 31 -16.49 25.03 -7.97
N ALA A 32 -15.57 24.09 -7.74
CA ALA A 32 -14.32 24.00 -8.50
C ALA A 32 -14.52 23.59 -9.97
N LEU A 33 -15.54 22.78 -10.25
CA LEU A 33 -15.81 22.21 -11.56
C LEU A 33 -17.03 22.86 -12.25
N ALA A 34 -17.38 24.09 -11.85
CA ALA A 34 -18.44 24.85 -12.50
C ALA A 34 -18.21 24.96 -14.02
N GLY A 35 -19.21 24.55 -14.80
CA GLY A 35 -19.13 24.53 -16.28
C GLY A 35 -18.44 23.30 -16.89
N ILE A 36 -18.04 22.32 -16.08
CA ILE A 36 -17.50 21.03 -16.54
C ILE A 36 -18.55 19.95 -16.25
N ASP A 37 -18.83 19.07 -17.22
CA ASP A 37 -19.64 17.87 -16.96
C ASP A 37 -18.83 16.87 -16.14
N TRP A 38 -19.14 16.75 -14.85
CA TRP A 38 -18.37 15.93 -13.92
C TRP A 38 -19.23 14.93 -13.14
N GLU A 39 -18.59 13.85 -12.69
CA GLU A 39 -19.10 12.94 -11.68
C GLU A 39 -18.04 12.69 -10.59
N VAL A 40 -18.47 12.25 -9.42
CA VAL A 40 -17.60 11.81 -8.32
C VAL A 40 -17.90 10.37 -7.96
N MET A 41 -16.86 9.54 -7.93
CA MET A 41 -16.91 8.14 -7.53
C MET A 41 -16.25 7.98 -6.17
N PHE A 42 -17.08 7.89 -5.12
CA PHE A 42 -16.60 7.52 -3.80
C PHE A 42 -16.40 6.00 -3.74
N VAL A 43 -15.17 5.56 -3.49
CA VAL A 43 -14.83 4.14 -3.37
C VAL A 43 -14.61 3.80 -1.89
N ASP A 44 -15.59 3.15 -1.28
CA ASP A 44 -15.64 2.90 0.17
C ASP A 44 -15.20 1.47 0.53
N ASP A 45 -14.23 1.36 1.44
CA ASP A 45 -13.63 0.09 1.90
C ASP A 45 -14.40 -0.56 3.07
N ASP A 46 -15.72 -0.60 2.92
CA ASP A 46 -16.66 -1.10 3.91
C ASP A 46 -16.49 -0.38 5.26
N SER A 47 -16.67 0.94 5.22
CA SER A 47 -16.47 1.80 6.38
C SER A 47 -17.52 1.53 7.46
N PRO A 48 -17.11 1.39 8.74
CA PRO A 48 -18.02 1.11 9.83
C PRO A 48 -18.79 2.33 10.35
N ASP A 49 -18.49 3.53 9.85
CA ASP A 49 -19.05 4.81 10.32
C ASP A 49 -20.27 5.29 9.51
N GLY A 50 -20.68 4.53 8.49
CA GLY A 50 -21.77 4.89 7.58
C GLY A 50 -21.35 5.79 6.43
N THR A 51 -20.05 5.89 6.09
CA THR A 51 -19.58 6.66 4.91
C THR A 51 -20.35 6.29 3.64
N ALA A 52 -20.47 5.00 3.32
CA ALA A 52 -21.20 4.54 2.13
C ALA A 52 -22.69 4.91 2.15
N ASP A 53 -23.32 4.93 3.33
CA ASP A 53 -24.74 5.28 3.45
C ASP A 53 -24.96 6.78 3.21
N GLU A 54 -24.03 7.62 3.66
CA GLU A 54 -24.07 9.06 3.39
C GLU A 54 -23.89 9.37 1.89
N VAL A 55 -22.94 8.70 1.22
CA VAL A 55 -22.77 8.85 -0.23
C VAL A 55 -24.05 8.46 -0.96
N ARG A 56 -24.66 7.32 -0.60
CA ARG A 56 -25.91 6.85 -1.23
C ARG A 56 -27.06 7.82 -0.98
N ARG A 57 -27.18 8.35 0.25
CA ARG A 57 -28.21 9.34 0.60
C ARG A 57 -28.15 10.55 -0.33
N ILE A 58 -26.95 11.06 -0.62
CA ILE A 58 -26.76 12.20 -1.53
C ILE A 58 -26.99 11.79 -3.00
N ALA A 59 -26.54 10.60 -3.40
CA ALA A 59 -26.73 10.06 -4.75
C ALA A 59 -28.20 9.88 -5.16
N LEU A 60 -29.13 9.78 -4.19
CA LEU A 60 -30.58 9.78 -4.46
C LEU A 60 -31.07 11.11 -5.04
N THR A 61 -30.38 12.22 -4.74
CA THR A 61 -30.78 13.58 -5.15
C THR A 61 -29.80 14.23 -6.13
N ASP A 62 -28.54 13.80 -6.16
CA ASP A 62 -27.52 14.29 -7.09
C ASP A 62 -26.97 13.13 -7.94
N ARG A 63 -27.29 13.15 -9.24
CA ARG A 63 -26.90 12.09 -10.19
C ARG A 63 -25.39 12.03 -10.46
N ARG A 64 -24.64 13.08 -10.12
CA ARG A 64 -23.18 13.13 -10.27
C ARG A 64 -22.46 12.31 -9.21
N VAL A 65 -23.14 11.96 -8.12
CA VAL A 65 -22.55 11.26 -6.98
C VAL A 65 -22.75 9.76 -7.10
N ARG A 66 -21.65 9.00 -7.08
CA ARG A 66 -21.66 7.53 -7.19
C ARG A 66 -20.92 6.90 -6.02
N CYS A 67 -21.42 5.74 -5.58
CA CYS A 67 -20.84 4.95 -4.49
C CYS A 67 -20.43 3.57 -5.00
N LEU A 68 -19.14 3.25 -4.89
CA LEU A 68 -18.61 1.90 -5.07
C LEU A 68 -18.17 1.36 -3.71
N ARG A 69 -19.02 0.56 -3.06
CA ARG A 69 -18.68 -0.10 -1.78
C ARG A 69 -17.99 -1.44 -2.03
N ARG A 70 -16.79 -1.61 -1.48
CA ARG A 70 -15.96 -2.81 -1.59
C ARG A 70 -16.00 -3.63 -0.31
N VAL A 71 -16.62 -4.80 -0.35
CA VAL A 71 -16.75 -5.69 0.80
C VAL A 71 -15.64 -6.75 0.79
N GLY A 72 -15.03 -6.98 1.96
CA GLY A 72 -13.97 -8.01 2.15
C GLY A 72 -12.60 -7.65 1.57
N ARG A 73 -12.43 -6.44 1.02
CA ARG A 73 -11.21 -5.96 0.37
C ARG A 73 -10.90 -4.55 0.86
N ARG A 74 -9.60 -4.21 1.01
CA ARG A 74 -9.15 -2.88 1.44
C ARG A 74 -7.82 -2.48 0.81
N GLY A 75 -7.67 -1.19 0.53
CA GLY A 75 -6.40 -0.59 0.11
C GLY A 75 -6.60 0.58 -0.85
N LEU A 76 -5.93 1.70 -0.59
CA LEU A 76 -6.07 2.95 -1.34
C LEU A 76 -5.80 2.77 -2.84
N SER A 77 -4.67 2.14 -3.23
CA SER A 77 -4.32 2.00 -4.65
C SER A 77 -5.34 1.14 -5.39
N SER A 78 -5.79 0.04 -4.79
CA SER A 78 -6.85 -0.78 -5.36
C SER A 78 -8.20 -0.06 -5.45
N ALA A 79 -8.53 0.83 -4.49
CA ALA A 79 -9.76 1.63 -4.54
C ALA A 79 -9.73 2.58 -5.73
N VAL A 80 -8.59 3.24 -5.93
CA VAL A 80 -8.39 4.15 -7.07
C VAL A 80 -8.52 3.40 -8.39
N ILE A 81 -7.91 2.22 -8.52
CA ILE A 81 -8.01 1.39 -9.73
C ILE A 81 -9.47 1.01 -10.01
N GLU A 82 -10.18 0.47 -9.03
CA GLU A 82 -11.58 0.06 -9.22
C GLU A 82 -12.49 1.27 -9.54
N GLY A 83 -12.27 2.42 -8.90
CA GLY A 83 -13.01 3.65 -9.18
C GLY A 83 -12.75 4.18 -10.60
N ALA A 84 -11.49 4.23 -11.02
CA ALA A 84 -11.09 4.71 -12.35
C ALA A 84 -11.62 3.84 -13.49
N LEU A 85 -11.81 2.53 -13.26
CA LEU A 85 -12.34 1.59 -14.24
C LEU A 85 -13.87 1.49 -14.23
N ALA A 86 -14.55 1.99 -13.19
CA ALA A 86 -16.00 1.94 -13.06
C ALA A 86 -16.74 3.13 -13.69
N THR A 87 -15.99 4.12 -14.19
CA THR A 87 -16.52 5.34 -14.82
C THR A 87 -16.52 5.24 -16.35
N SER A 88 -17.49 5.90 -16.99
CA SER A 88 -17.53 6.12 -18.43
C SER A 88 -16.85 7.43 -18.86
N ALA A 89 -16.33 8.22 -17.93
CA ALA A 89 -15.72 9.51 -18.22
C ALA A 89 -14.46 9.39 -19.08
N GLU A 90 -14.14 10.41 -19.86
CA GLU A 90 -12.92 10.45 -20.67
C GLU A 90 -11.68 10.66 -19.79
N PHE A 91 -11.82 11.49 -18.76
CA PHE A 91 -10.74 11.86 -17.84
C PHE A 91 -11.03 11.36 -16.43
N VAL A 92 -9.98 10.93 -15.74
CA VAL A 92 -10.04 10.50 -14.35
C VAL A 92 -9.10 11.36 -13.52
N ALA A 93 -9.64 12.00 -12.50
CA ALA A 93 -8.89 12.60 -11.42
C ALA A 93 -8.95 11.72 -10.18
N VAL A 94 -7.90 11.78 -9.37
CA VAL A 94 -7.84 11.13 -8.05
C VAL A 94 -7.59 12.21 -7.03
N ILE A 95 -8.35 12.19 -5.93
CA ILE A 95 -8.21 13.13 -4.82
C ILE A 95 -8.51 12.40 -3.50
N ASP A 96 -7.69 12.62 -2.47
CA ASP A 96 -7.97 12.03 -1.16
C ASP A 96 -9.22 12.67 -0.52
N GLY A 97 -10.00 11.87 0.21
CA GLY A 97 -11.26 12.29 0.83
C GLY A 97 -11.14 13.23 2.05
N ASP A 98 -9.94 13.65 2.44
CA ASP A 98 -9.67 14.38 3.69
C ASP A 98 -9.67 15.91 3.56
N LEU A 99 -10.04 16.43 2.37
CA LEU A 99 -10.14 17.86 2.02
C LEU A 99 -8.80 18.63 2.14
N GLN A 100 -7.67 17.92 2.20
CA GLN A 100 -6.35 18.55 2.25
C GLN A 100 -5.87 19.03 0.88
N HIS A 101 -6.40 18.42 -0.18
CA HIS A 101 -6.12 18.80 -1.56
C HIS A 101 -6.85 20.09 -1.94
N ASP A 102 -6.35 20.77 -2.97
CA ASP A 102 -6.97 21.98 -3.50
C ASP A 102 -7.68 21.65 -4.81
N GLU A 103 -8.92 21.21 -4.69
CA GLU A 103 -9.82 20.85 -5.79
C GLU A 103 -10.00 21.97 -6.84
N SER A 104 -9.76 23.25 -6.47
CA SER A 104 -9.76 24.37 -7.42
C SER A 104 -8.72 24.25 -8.54
N ARG A 105 -7.76 23.32 -8.40
CA ARG A 105 -6.74 23.03 -9.41
C ARG A 105 -7.18 22.01 -10.45
N LEU A 106 -8.28 21.28 -10.21
CA LEU A 106 -8.78 20.26 -11.15
C LEU A 106 -9.04 20.80 -12.57
N PRO A 107 -9.60 22.01 -12.78
CA PRO A 107 -9.76 22.57 -14.12
C PRO A 107 -8.42 22.74 -14.86
N LEU A 108 -7.40 23.30 -14.19
CA LEU A 108 -6.06 23.45 -14.77
C LEU A 108 -5.42 22.09 -15.10
N MET A 109 -5.62 21.09 -14.23
CA MET A 109 -5.14 19.74 -14.47
C MET A 109 -5.83 19.11 -15.68
N LEU A 110 -7.14 19.33 -15.83
CA LEU A 110 -7.92 18.84 -16.97
C LEU A 110 -7.43 19.49 -18.27
N ASP A 111 -7.21 20.81 -18.27
CA ASP A 111 -6.72 21.54 -19.43
C ASP A 111 -5.31 21.08 -19.85
N ALA A 112 -4.42 20.80 -18.89
CA ALA A 112 -3.09 20.26 -19.18
C ALA A 112 -3.15 18.90 -19.90
N VAL A 113 -4.02 17.99 -19.43
CA VAL A 113 -4.18 16.65 -20.05
C VAL A 113 -4.91 16.73 -21.39
N ARG A 114 -5.86 17.65 -21.54
CA ARG A 114 -6.48 17.98 -22.83
C ARG A 114 -5.46 18.52 -23.83
N GLY A 115 -4.57 19.40 -23.37
CA GLY A 115 -3.46 19.98 -24.13
C GLY A 115 -2.34 18.99 -24.49
N GLY A 116 -2.47 17.73 -24.08
CA GLY A 116 -1.59 16.64 -24.51
C GLY A 116 -0.63 16.14 -23.45
N ALA A 117 -0.72 16.57 -22.18
CA ALA A 117 -0.02 15.86 -21.11
C ALA A 117 -0.62 14.46 -20.91
N ASP A 118 0.23 13.48 -20.59
CA ASP A 118 -0.24 12.12 -20.28
C ASP A 118 -0.72 12.04 -18.82
N LEU A 119 -0.20 12.93 -17.96
CA LEU A 119 -0.46 12.98 -16.53
C LEU A 119 -0.29 14.42 -16.01
N ALA A 120 -1.29 14.94 -15.31
CA ALA A 120 -1.20 16.17 -14.53
C ALA A 120 -1.15 15.83 -13.03
N VAL A 121 -0.23 16.42 -12.28
CA VAL A 121 -0.04 16.14 -10.86
C VAL A 121 -0.15 17.43 -10.06
N GLY A 122 -1.03 17.44 -9.06
CA GLY A 122 -1.00 18.47 -8.03
C GLY A 122 0.25 18.28 -7.18
N SER A 123 1.16 19.25 -7.21
CA SER A 123 2.46 19.18 -6.57
C SER A 123 2.59 20.16 -5.42
N ARG A 124 3.07 19.68 -4.27
CA ARG A 124 3.39 20.51 -3.09
C ARG A 124 4.78 21.12 -3.16
N HIS A 125 5.58 20.73 -4.15
CA HIS A 125 7.01 20.98 -4.20
C HIS A 125 7.43 21.79 -5.44
N VAL A 126 6.48 22.44 -6.10
CA VAL A 126 6.69 23.30 -7.28
C VAL A 126 6.10 24.68 -7.00
N GLY A 127 6.76 25.75 -7.45
CA GLY A 127 6.29 27.13 -7.34
C GLY A 127 5.96 27.53 -5.90
N ASP A 128 4.79 28.15 -5.70
CA ASP A 128 4.24 28.57 -4.39
C ASP A 128 3.60 27.40 -3.59
N GLY A 129 3.94 26.15 -3.93
CA GLY A 129 3.47 24.97 -3.21
C GLY A 129 3.95 24.98 -1.75
N ASP A 130 3.02 24.73 -0.82
CA ASP A 130 3.32 24.74 0.61
C ASP A 130 2.97 23.39 1.24
N ALA A 131 3.97 22.77 1.88
CA ALA A 131 3.88 21.50 2.58
C ALA A 131 3.68 21.65 4.09
N ALA A 132 3.40 22.87 4.59
CA ALA A 132 3.27 23.22 6.01
C ALA A 132 2.36 22.29 6.85
N GLY A 133 1.45 21.53 6.23
CA GLY A 133 0.62 20.51 6.89
C GLY A 133 1.35 19.23 7.34
N LEU A 134 2.66 19.06 7.08
CA LEU A 134 3.43 17.83 7.34
C LEU A 134 4.60 18.04 8.32
N ALA A 135 4.35 18.50 9.56
CA ALA A 135 5.44 18.83 10.47
C ALA A 135 6.04 17.62 11.24
N SER A 136 7.31 17.27 10.93
CA SER A 136 8.37 16.97 11.92
C SER A 136 9.76 16.91 11.22
N PRO A 137 10.80 17.58 11.73
CA PRO A 137 12.11 17.72 11.07
C PRO A 137 12.89 16.40 10.87
N LEU A 138 12.60 15.35 11.66
CA LEU A 138 13.17 14.01 11.45
C LEU A 138 12.48 13.27 10.28
N ARG A 139 11.20 13.59 10.03
CA ARG A 139 10.41 13.02 8.92
C ARG A 139 10.79 13.65 7.58
N GLU A 140 11.19 14.92 7.56
CA GLU A 140 11.65 15.60 6.33
C GLU A 140 12.86 14.93 5.70
N ARG A 141 13.86 14.49 6.48
CA ARG A 141 15.08 13.85 5.94
C ARG A 141 14.83 12.44 5.37
N LEU A 142 14.01 11.64 6.05
CA LEU A 142 13.58 10.32 5.56
C LEU A 142 12.67 10.45 4.33
N SER A 143 11.77 11.43 4.35
CA SER A 143 10.90 11.76 3.22
C SER A 143 11.71 12.23 2.01
N ALA A 144 12.70 13.12 2.19
CA ALA A 144 13.56 13.61 1.11
C ALA A 144 14.36 12.50 0.42
N THR A 145 14.86 11.52 1.19
CA THR A 145 15.59 10.37 0.63
C THR A 145 14.65 9.45 -0.14
N GLY A 146 13.46 9.17 0.40
CA GLY A 146 12.44 8.38 -0.29
C GLY A 146 11.95 9.06 -1.57
N ILE A 147 11.72 10.38 -1.53
CA ILE A 147 11.35 11.19 -2.69
C ILE A 147 12.47 11.15 -3.73
N ARG A 148 13.74 11.32 -3.35
CA ARG A 148 14.86 11.25 -4.29
C ARG A 148 14.93 9.89 -5.00
N LEU A 149 14.76 8.79 -4.26
CA LEU A 149 14.70 7.45 -4.84
C LEU A 149 13.50 7.27 -5.76
N ALA A 150 12.32 7.76 -5.36
CA ALA A 150 11.12 7.73 -6.19
C ALA A 150 11.32 8.52 -7.50
N ARG A 151 11.94 9.70 -7.44
CA ARG A 151 12.27 10.52 -8.63
C ARG A 151 13.23 9.79 -9.57
N MET A 152 14.26 9.15 -9.03
CA MET A 152 15.20 8.35 -9.84
C MET A 152 14.50 7.19 -10.56
N LEU A 153 13.54 6.54 -9.88
CA LEU A 153 12.82 5.39 -10.42
C LEU A 153 11.67 5.77 -11.36
N ALA A 154 11.06 6.96 -11.19
CA ALA A 154 9.93 7.42 -11.98
C ALA A 154 10.25 7.67 -13.47
N ARG A 155 11.54 7.75 -13.85
CA ARG A 155 12.03 7.95 -15.23
C ARG A 155 11.49 9.20 -15.94
N ALA A 156 10.77 10.06 -15.23
CA ALA A 156 10.17 11.30 -15.71
C ALA A 156 10.48 12.45 -14.73
N PRO A 157 10.63 13.69 -15.20
CA PRO A 157 10.87 14.84 -14.34
C PRO A 157 9.60 15.13 -13.51
N ILE A 158 9.63 14.76 -12.23
CA ILE A 158 8.56 15.02 -11.27
C ILE A 158 9.15 15.41 -9.91
N ASN A 159 8.58 16.42 -9.27
CA ASN A 159 9.00 16.88 -7.96
C ASN A 159 8.23 16.19 -6.83
N ASP A 160 6.95 15.86 -7.04
CA ASP A 160 6.09 15.15 -6.08
C ASP A 160 5.51 13.82 -6.62
N PRO A 161 6.33 12.75 -6.76
CA PRO A 161 5.87 11.43 -7.22
C PRO A 161 4.94 10.71 -6.23
N MET A 162 4.69 11.32 -5.07
CA MET A 162 3.97 10.71 -3.95
C MET A 162 2.61 11.36 -3.71
N SER A 163 2.22 12.31 -4.56
CA SER A 163 0.93 13.01 -4.50
C SER A 163 -0.24 12.03 -4.66
N GLY A 164 -1.27 12.22 -3.83
CA GLY A 164 -2.57 11.58 -3.98
C GLY A 164 -3.50 12.34 -4.93
N PHE A 165 -3.00 13.42 -5.56
CA PHE A 165 -3.78 14.34 -6.36
C PHE A 165 -3.22 14.44 -7.77
N PHE A 166 -3.86 13.75 -8.71
CA PHE A 166 -3.43 13.68 -10.10
C PHE A 166 -4.62 13.44 -11.04
N LEU A 167 -4.44 13.74 -12.32
CA LEU A 167 -5.43 13.60 -13.38
C LEU A 167 -4.77 13.02 -14.63
N MET A 168 -5.45 12.09 -15.28
CA MET A 168 -5.02 11.50 -16.55
C MET A 168 -6.20 11.06 -17.40
N ARG A 169 -5.95 10.72 -18.67
CA ARG A 169 -6.95 10.09 -19.54
C ARG A 169 -7.30 8.70 -19.02
N ARG A 170 -8.60 8.36 -18.98
CA ARG A 170 -9.09 7.05 -18.55
C ARG A 170 -8.45 5.93 -19.38
N ALA A 171 -8.37 6.10 -20.70
CA ALA A 171 -7.75 5.12 -21.60
C ALA A 171 -6.27 4.86 -21.27
N THR A 172 -5.51 5.89 -20.90
CA THR A 172 -4.11 5.73 -20.47
C THR A 172 -4.04 4.98 -19.13
N PHE A 173 -4.92 5.30 -18.17
CA PHE A 173 -4.99 4.60 -16.89
C PHE A 173 -5.30 3.11 -17.10
N GLU A 174 -6.30 2.81 -17.92
CA GLU A 174 -6.74 1.47 -18.26
C GLU A 174 -5.62 0.66 -18.93
N ALA A 175 -4.89 1.25 -19.87
CA ALA A 175 -3.75 0.61 -20.53
C ALA A 175 -2.60 0.26 -19.57
N LEU A 176 -2.41 1.05 -18.50
CA LEU A 176 -1.39 0.80 -17.48
C LEU A 176 -1.84 -0.22 -16.43
N THR A 177 -3.15 -0.37 -16.22
CA THR A 177 -3.76 -1.20 -15.17
C THR A 177 -3.19 -2.62 -15.09
N PRO A 178 -3.01 -3.39 -16.19
CA PRO A 178 -2.50 -4.77 -16.12
C PRO A 178 -1.10 -4.90 -15.54
N ARG A 179 -0.35 -3.79 -15.46
CA ARG A 179 1.04 -3.75 -14.97
C ARG A 179 1.14 -3.12 -13.58
N LEU A 180 0.05 -2.63 -13.03
CA LEU A 180 0.02 -2.07 -11.69
C LEU A 180 0.17 -3.19 -10.67
N ASN A 181 0.90 -2.91 -9.59
CA ASN A 181 0.94 -3.81 -8.44
C ASN A 181 -0.42 -3.77 -7.72
N GLY A 182 -1.02 -2.57 -7.64
CA GLY A 182 -2.34 -2.36 -7.02
C GLY A 182 -2.34 -2.51 -5.50
N GLN A 183 -1.20 -2.84 -4.88
CA GLN A 183 -1.04 -2.90 -3.43
C GLN A 183 -0.44 -1.62 -2.86
N GLY A 184 -0.85 -1.27 -1.64
CA GLY A 184 -0.36 -0.09 -0.93
C GLY A 184 -1.12 1.19 -1.23
N PHE A 185 -0.46 2.33 -1.09
CA PHE A 185 -1.08 3.67 -1.05
C PHE A 185 -0.46 4.68 -2.01
N LYS A 186 0.45 4.25 -2.90
CA LYS A 186 1.18 5.15 -3.81
C LYS A 186 0.93 4.80 -5.26
N ILE A 187 -0.34 4.89 -5.64
CA ILE A 187 -0.82 4.60 -6.99
C ILE A 187 -0.17 5.49 -8.06
N LEU A 188 0.12 6.76 -7.77
CA LEU A 188 0.80 7.67 -8.70
C LEU A 188 2.16 7.11 -9.12
N LEU A 189 3.00 6.74 -8.14
CA LEU A 189 4.30 6.14 -8.42
C LEU A 189 4.15 4.79 -9.14
N ASP A 190 3.19 3.96 -8.76
CA ASP A 190 2.92 2.69 -9.44
C ASP A 190 2.58 2.88 -10.94
N LEU A 191 1.73 3.88 -11.25
CA LEU A 191 1.39 4.29 -12.63
C LEU A 191 2.63 4.73 -13.42
N MET A 192 3.46 5.58 -12.83
CA MET A 192 4.70 6.03 -13.47
C MET A 192 5.66 4.87 -13.76
N LEU A 193 5.80 3.95 -12.80
CA LEU A 193 6.66 2.77 -12.94
C LEU A 193 6.08 1.71 -13.90
N ALA A 194 4.76 1.70 -14.10
CA ALA A 194 4.08 0.78 -15.00
C ALA A 194 4.18 1.20 -16.47
N ALA A 195 4.44 2.48 -16.73
CA ALA A 195 4.58 3.02 -18.07
C ALA A 195 5.81 2.44 -18.79
N ARG A 196 5.65 2.06 -20.07
CA ARG A 196 6.76 1.53 -20.90
C ARG A 196 7.73 2.65 -21.32
N ALA A 197 7.16 3.80 -21.65
CA ALA A 197 7.88 5.02 -21.95
C ALA A 197 7.62 6.05 -20.84
N PRO A 198 8.54 6.99 -20.59
CA PRO A 198 8.29 8.11 -19.68
C PRO A 198 7.01 8.86 -20.07
N LEU A 199 6.13 9.07 -19.09
CA LEU A 199 4.91 9.87 -19.28
C LEU A 199 5.29 11.35 -19.40
N ARG A 200 4.57 12.11 -20.25
CA ARG A 200 4.64 13.57 -20.25
C ARG A 200 3.86 14.11 -19.07
N VAL A 201 4.59 14.52 -18.03
CA VAL A 201 4.04 14.99 -16.77
C VAL A 201 4.02 16.52 -16.72
N VAL A 202 2.90 17.09 -16.28
CA VAL A 202 2.79 18.51 -15.92
C VAL A 202 2.47 18.59 -14.42
N GLU A 203 3.26 19.36 -13.67
CA GLU A 203 3.02 19.62 -12.25
C GLU A 203 2.32 20.96 -12.06
N ILE A 204 1.20 20.94 -11.33
CA ILE A 204 0.42 22.14 -10.99
C ILE A 204 0.61 22.41 -9.50
N PRO A 205 1.13 23.59 -9.12
CA PRO A 205 1.37 23.92 -7.72
C PRO A 205 0.05 24.06 -6.96
N TYR A 206 0.01 23.58 -5.73
CA TYR A 206 -1.13 23.80 -4.84
C TYR A 206 -0.72 23.89 -3.37
N ARG A 207 -1.58 24.50 -2.55
CA ARG A 207 -1.39 24.61 -1.10
C ARG A 207 -2.03 23.42 -0.40
N PHE A 208 -1.25 22.68 0.37
CA PHE A 208 -1.75 21.54 1.13
C PHE A 208 -2.43 22.02 2.42
N ARG A 209 -3.76 21.87 2.48
CA ARG A 209 -4.54 22.36 3.61
C ARG A 209 -4.36 21.45 4.85
N PRO A 210 -4.47 21.99 6.07
CA PRO A 210 -4.53 21.16 7.27
C PRO A 210 -5.79 20.29 7.24
N ARG A 211 -5.66 19.05 7.70
CA ARG A 211 -6.78 18.10 7.78
C ARG A 211 -7.86 18.62 8.73
N GLN A 212 -9.12 18.63 8.29
CA GLN A 212 -10.24 19.11 9.10
C GLN A 212 -10.73 18.06 10.12
N ALA A 213 -10.60 16.76 9.82
CA ALA A 213 -11.01 15.66 10.69
C ALA A 213 -10.18 14.38 10.49
N GLY A 214 -9.94 13.60 11.56
CA GLY A 214 -9.31 12.26 11.50
C GLY A 214 -7.87 12.18 12.00
N GLU A 215 -7.41 10.99 12.41
CA GLU A 215 -6.04 10.75 12.89
C GLU A 215 -5.04 10.58 11.74
N SER A 216 -3.95 11.37 11.73
CA SER A 216 -2.82 11.16 10.82
C SER A 216 -1.91 10.04 11.32
N LYS A 217 -1.82 8.94 10.57
CA LYS A 217 -0.83 7.89 10.79
C LYS A 217 0.14 7.88 9.61
N LEU A 218 1.15 8.75 9.67
CA LEU A 218 2.45 8.45 9.03
C LEU A 218 3.07 7.29 9.81
N ASP A 219 2.52 6.11 9.52
CA ASP A 219 2.81 4.84 10.17
C ASP A 219 4.13 4.30 9.59
N ILE A 220 4.96 3.63 10.39
CA ILE A 220 6.17 2.92 9.89
C ILE A 220 5.81 2.00 8.71
N LEU A 221 4.56 1.53 8.67
CA LEU A 221 3.96 0.80 7.58
C LEU A 221 4.06 1.50 6.21
N VAL A 222 3.92 2.83 6.16
CA VAL A 222 4.05 3.65 4.93
C VAL A 222 5.44 3.49 4.33
N LEU A 223 6.48 3.55 5.17
CA LEU A 223 7.87 3.40 4.75
C LEU A 223 8.16 1.97 4.28
N VAL A 224 7.63 0.97 4.99
CA VAL A 224 7.79 -0.46 4.63
C VAL A 224 7.08 -0.78 3.31
N GLN A 225 5.86 -0.27 3.11
CA GLN A 225 5.11 -0.43 1.86
C GLN A 225 5.81 0.26 0.70
N PHE A 226 6.38 1.46 0.93
CA PHE A 226 7.17 2.16 -0.06
C PHE A 226 8.42 1.38 -0.46
N ALA A 227 9.25 0.99 0.51
CA ALA A 227 10.45 0.16 0.26
C ALA A 227 10.08 -1.13 -0.49
N GLY A 228 8.96 -1.72 -0.10
CA GLY A 228 8.42 -2.89 -0.73
C GLY A 228 8.06 -2.70 -2.21
N LEU A 229 7.39 -1.60 -2.58
CA LEU A 229 7.11 -1.28 -3.99
C LEU A 229 8.40 -1.16 -4.82
N LEU A 230 9.44 -0.54 -4.25
CA LEU A 230 10.74 -0.42 -4.94
C LEU A 230 11.38 -1.79 -5.16
N ILE A 231 11.29 -2.68 -4.17
CA ILE A 231 11.86 -4.02 -4.25
C ILE A 231 11.07 -4.90 -5.22
N ASP A 232 9.74 -4.84 -5.20
CA ASP A 232 8.88 -5.54 -6.16
C ASP A 232 9.26 -5.16 -7.60
N ARG A 233 9.47 -3.87 -7.87
CA ARG A 233 9.88 -3.40 -9.19
C ARG A 233 11.32 -3.75 -9.54
N ALA A 234 12.25 -3.66 -8.60
CA ALA A 234 13.64 -4.08 -8.79
C ALA A 234 13.75 -5.59 -9.11
N LEU A 235 12.86 -6.40 -8.53
CA LEU A 235 12.80 -7.84 -8.72
C LEU A 235 11.81 -8.28 -9.82
N GLY A 236 11.27 -7.33 -10.60
CA GLY A 236 10.37 -7.62 -11.72
C GLY A 236 9.05 -8.29 -11.35
N GLY A 237 8.56 -8.13 -10.11
CA GLY A 237 7.32 -8.72 -9.61
C GLY A 237 7.40 -10.23 -9.32
N VAL A 238 8.60 -10.82 -9.36
CA VAL A 238 8.80 -12.27 -9.15
C VAL A 238 8.66 -12.65 -7.67
N VAL A 239 8.98 -11.73 -6.76
CA VAL A 239 9.01 -11.99 -5.32
C VAL A 239 7.91 -11.18 -4.62
N PRO A 240 6.90 -11.84 -4.02
CA PRO A 240 5.82 -11.15 -3.34
C PRO A 240 6.32 -10.28 -2.18
N LEU A 241 5.82 -9.05 -2.10
CA LEU A 241 5.99 -8.12 -0.97
C LEU A 241 5.79 -8.77 0.41
N ARG A 242 4.75 -9.61 0.52
CA ARG A 242 4.43 -10.35 1.74
C ARG A 242 5.51 -11.37 2.10
N PHE A 243 6.14 -12.01 1.11
CA PHE A 243 7.26 -12.93 1.33
C PHE A 243 8.46 -12.18 1.89
N LEU A 244 8.79 -11.01 1.33
CA LEU A 244 9.90 -10.21 1.82
C LEU A 244 9.67 -9.72 3.26
N ALA A 245 8.48 -9.20 3.56
CA ALA A 245 8.12 -8.80 4.93
C ALA A 245 8.22 -9.99 5.90
N PHE A 246 7.71 -11.16 5.50
CA PHE A 246 7.81 -12.39 6.28
C PHE A 246 9.27 -12.81 6.51
N ALA A 247 10.12 -12.75 5.48
CA ALA A 247 11.54 -13.08 5.57
C ALA A 247 12.29 -12.13 6.50
N LEU A 248 12.01 -10.82 6.44
CA LEU A 248 12.60 -9.82 7.35
C LEU A 248 12.20 -10.06 8.81
N VAL A 249 10.91 -10.37 9.06
CA VAL A 249 10.45 -10.77 10.40
C VAL A 249 11.18 -12.03 10.85
N GLY A 250 11.33 -13.03 9.97
CA GLY A 250 12.10 -14.25 10.26
C GLY A 250 13.55 -13.96 10.65
N ALA A 251 14.25 -13.10 9.89
CA ALA A 251 15.61 -12.66 10.19
C ALA A 251 15.72 -11.94 11.55
N PHE A 252 14.77 -11.06 11.86
CA PHE A 252 14.69 -10.42 13.16
C PHE A 252 14.48 -11.45 14.29
N GLY A 253 13.58 -12.41 14.09
CA GLY A 253 13.36 -13.51 15.04
C GLY A 253 14.61 -14.36 15.27
N MET A 254 15.45 -14.58 14.24
CA MET A 254 16.73 -15.27 14.42
C MET A 254 17.67 -14.48 15.33
N ALA A 255 17.75 -13.16 15.19
CA ALA A 255 18.53 -12.31 16.09
C ALA A 255 18.00 -12.35 17.53
N VAL A 256 16.66 -12.32 17.71
CA VAL A 256 16.02 -12.47 19.03
C VAL A 256 16.35 -13.84 19.65
N ASN A 257 16.27 -14.92 18.88
CA ASN A 257 16.62 -16.27 19.34
C ASN A 257 18.07 -16.33 19.86
N LEU A 258 19.01 -15.80 19.08
CA LEU A 258 20.43 -15.74 19.44
C LEU A 258 20.63 -14.93 20.73
N LEU A 259 20.01 -13.76 20.84
CA LEU A 259 20.13 -12.90 22.01
C LEU A 259 19.60 -13.58 23.28
N VAL A 260 18.40 -14.16 23.22
CA VAL A 260 17.79 -14.86 24.36
C VAL A 260 18.65 -16.06 24.78
N THR A 261 19.14 -16.82 23.80
CA THR A 261 20.04 -17.96 24.07
C THR A 261 21.32 -17.50 24.76
N LEU A 262 21.94 -16.41 24.30
CA LEU A 262 23.15 -15.85 24.92
C LEU A 262 22.91 -15.37 26.36
N ILE A 263 21.77 -14.73 26.62
CA ILE A 263 21.41 -14.26 27.97
C ILE A 263 21.23 -15.46 28.92
N LEU A 264 20.48 -16.48 28.51
CA LEU A 264 20.24 -17.66 29.33
C LEU A 264 21.52 -18.48 29.56
N ARG A 265 22.40 -18.56 28.55
CA ARG A 265 23.73 -19.18 28.69
C ARG A 265 24.57 -18.46 29.73
N ARG A 266 24.57 -17.12 29.75
CA ARG A 266 25.26 -16.33 30.79
C ARG A 266 24.65 -16.51 32.18
N ALA A 267 23.35 -16.81 32.25
CA ALA A 267 22.66 -17.14 33.50
C ALA A 267 22.86 -18.60 33.96
N GLY A 268 23.71 -19.39 33.30
CA GLY A 268 24.04 -20.77 33.68
C GLY A 268 23.08 -21.84 33.15
N VAL A 269 22.15 -21.49 32.26
CA VAL A 269 21.20 -22.46 31.68
C VAL A 269 21.91 -23.35 30.65
N HIS A 270 21.61 -24.65 30.66
CA HIS A 270 22.13 -25.60 29.68
C HIS A 270 21.77 -25.18 28.24
N PHE A 271 22.67 -25.38 27.29
CA PHE A 271 22.53 -24.88 25.92
C PHE A 271 21.25 -25.35 25.23
N ALA A 272 20.91 -26.63 25.34
CA ALA A 272 19.70 -27.17 24.72
C ALA A 272 18.43 -26.48 25.25
N THR A 273 18.37 -26.23 26.56
CA THR A 273 17.24 -25.54 27.21
C THR A 273 17.19 -24.07 26.81
N ALA A 274 18.33 -23.38 26.82
CA ALA A 274 18.44 -21.99 26.40
C ALA A 274 18.01 -21.79 24.94
N GLN A 275 18.46 -22.66 24.04
CA GLN A 275 18.11 -22.65 22.62
C GLN A 275 16.62 -22.91 22.40
N THR A 276 16.03 -23.84 23.16
CA THR A 276 14.60 -24.16 23.07
C THR A 276 13.75 -22.96 23.49
N ILE A 277 14.10 -22.32 24.61
CA ILE A 277 13.41 -21.12 25.09
C ILE A 277 13.56 -19.97 24.08
N GLY A 278 14.78 -19.72 23.59
CA GLY A 278 15.02 -18.70 22.57
C GLY A 278 14.19 -18.91 21.30
N THR A 279 14.07 -20.17 20.85
CA THR A 279 13.30 -20.53 19.65
C THR A 279 11.81 -20.27 19.86
N ILE A 280 11.25 -20.65 21.01
CA ILE A 280 9.84 -20.40 21.35
C ILE A 280 9.57 -18.89 21.41
N VAL A 281 10.41 -18.13 22.10
CA VAL A 281 10.27 -16.66 22.20
C VAL A 281 10.32 -16.01 20.82
N ALA A 282 11.27 -16.42 19.96
CA ALA A 282 11.36 -15.95 18.59
C ALA A 282 10.14 -16.32 17.75
N MET A 283 9.60 -17.53 17.87
CA MET A 283 8.39 -17.95 17.15
C MET A 283 7.17 -17.12 17.56
N ILE A 284 6.98 -16.86 18.85
CA ILE A 284 5.89 -16.01 19.36
C ILE A 284 6.04 -14.58 18.85
N GLY A 285 7.25 -14.01 18.94
CA GLY A 285 7.54 -12.66 18.42
C GLY A 285 7.29 -12.55 16.91
N ASN A 286 7.76 -13.53 16.14
CA ASN A 286 7.55 -13.60 14.70
C ASN A 286 6.07 -13.70 14.34
N PHE A 287 5.30 -14.52 15.06
CA PHE A 287 3.87 -14.63 14.86
C PHE A 287 3.18 -13.28 15.10
N GLU A 288 3.46 -12.63 16.23
CA GLU A 288 2.82 -11.35 16.58
C GLU A 288 3.16 -10.26 15.56
N MET A 289 4.42 -10.18 15.16
CA MET A 289 4.90 -9.20 14.20
C MET A 289 4.30 -9.43 12.81
N ASN A 290 4.23 -10.68 12.35
CA ASN A 290 3.54 -11.03 11.11
C ASN A 290 2.03 -10.76 11.18
N ASN A 291 1.37 -11.06 12.31
CA ASN A 291 -0.06 -10.82 12.49
C ASN A 291 -0.41 -9.32 12.51
N ARG A 292 0.50 -8.47 13.00
CA ARG A 292 0.33 -7.00 13.04
C ARG A 292 0.76 -6.29 11.76
N LEU A 293 1.83 -6.75 11.12
CA LEU A 293 2.46 -6.06 9.98
C LEU A 293 2.11 -6.78 8.67
N THR A 294 2.61 -8.00 8.47
CA THR A 294 2.52 -8.75 7.20
C THR A 294 1.08 -9.09 6.82
N TYR A 295 0.28 -9.51 7.78
CA TYR A 295 -1.11 -9.96 7.61
C TYR A 295 -2.13 -9.02 8.27
N ARG A 296 -1.80 -7.73 8.35
CA ARG A 296 -2.62 -6.69 9.03
C ARG A 296 -4.09 -6.70 8.58
N THR A 297 -4.35 -6.96 7.30
CA THR A 297 -5.70 -6.97 6.72
C THR A 297 -6.54 -8.18 7.13
N ILE A 298 -5.90 -9.31 7.42
CA ILE A 298 -6.54 -10.57 7.85
C ILE A 298 -6.06 -10.99 9.24
N ARG A 299 -5.88 -10.00 10.11
CA ARG A 299 -5.33 -10.18 11.46
C ARG A 299 -6.21 -11.10 12.30
N LEU A 300 -5.60 -12.11 12.91
CA LEU A 300 -6.27 -13.03 13.82
C LEU A 300 -6.47 -12.37 15.19
N ARG A 301 -7.68 -12.52 15.76
CA ARG A 301 -8.09 -12.00 17.08
C ARG A 301 -8.89 -13.06 17.86
N GLY A 302 -8.93 -12.94 19.19
CA GLY A 302 -9.71 -13.85 20.06
C GLY A 302 -9.28 -15.31 19.95
N GLY A 303 -10.24 -16.25 19.89
CA GLY A 303 -9.93 -17.68 19.76
C GLY A 303 -9.15 -18.06 18.49
N ALA A 304 -9.29 -17.29 17.41
CA ALA A 304 -8.53 -17.52 16.18
C ALA A 304 -7.04 -17.17 16.35
N TYR A 305 -6.70 -16.25 17.25
CA TYR A 305 -5.33 -15.88 17.57
C TYR A 305 -4.53 -17.09 18.09
N TRP A 306 -5.07 -17.75 19.12
CA TRP A 306 -4.41 -18.88 19.76
C TRP A 306 -4.28 -20.08 18.83
N ARG A 307 -5.33 -20.39 18.06
CA ARG A 307 -5.27 -21.43 17.02
C ARG A 307 -4.21 -21.11 15.97
N GLY A 308 -4.15 -19.86 15.52
CA GLY A 308 -3.15 -19.39 14.57
C GLY A 308 -1.73 -19.50 15.09
N LEU A 309 -1.50 -19.14 16.36
CA LEU A 309 -0.18 -19.23 17.00
C LEU A 309 0.31 -20.68 17.06
N VAL A 310 -0.54 -21.61 17.52
CA VAL A 310 -0.19 -23.04 17.58
C VAL A 310 0.13 -23.58 16.19
N LEU A 311 -0.72 -23.27 15.21
CA LEU A 311 -0.52 -23.70 13.83
C LEU A 311 0.78 -23.14 13.25
N PHE A 312 1.07 -21.86 13.50
CA PHE A 312 2.31 -21.20 13.06
C PHE A 312 3.56 -21.87 13.66
N MET A 313 3.53 -22.19 14.96
CA MET A 313 4.64 -22.90 15.62
C MET A 313 4.85 -24.30 15.03
N LEU A 314 3.77 -25.05 14.77
CA LEU A 314 3.85 -26.37 14.13
C LEU A 314 4.44 -26.29 12.72
N VAL A 315 3.98 -25.32 11.92
CA VAL A 315 4.49 -25.09 10.55
C VAL A 315 5.97 -24.74 10.58
N CYS A 316 6.38 -23.79 11.43
CA CYS A 316 7.78 -23.39 11.56
C CYS A 316 8.66 -24.53 12.09
N GLY A 317 8.14 -25.33 13.03
CA GLY A 317 8.82 -26.51 13.56
C GLY A 317 9.07 -27.57 12.47
N LEU A 318 8.05 -27.89 11.69
CA LEU A 318 8.16 -28.80 10.53
C LEU A 318 9.15 -28.26 9.48
N GLY A 319 9.11 -26.95 9.19
CA GLY A 319 10.05 -26.30 8.29
C GLY A 319 11.49 -26.38 8.78
N ALA A 320 11.74 -26.27 10.09
CA ALA A 320 13.06 -26.44 10.67
C ALA A 320 13.59 -27.88 10.53
N VAL A 321 12.73 -28.89 10.71
CA VAL A 321 13.09 -30.30 10.48
C VAL A 321 13.40 -30.55 9.00
N ALA A 322 12.57 -30.02 8.09
CA ALA A 322 12.78 -30.12 6.65
C ALA A 322 14.11 -29.47 6.22
N ASN A 323 14.45 -28.30 6.76
CA ASN A 323 15.73 -27.63 6.52
C ASN A 323 16.91 -28.54 6.90
N ILE A 324 16.90 -29.11 8.10
CA ILE A 324 17.96 -30.02 8.56
C ILE A 324 18.07 -31.25 7.64
N GLY A 325 16.94 -31.81 7.20
CA GLY A 325 16.90 -32.93 6.26
C GLY A 325 17.53 -32.60 4.89
N ILE A 326 17.15 -31.46 4.30
CA ILE A 326 17.64 -31.01 3.00
C ILE A 326 19.12 -30.64 3.07
N ALA A 327 19.55 -29.92 4.12
CA ALA A 327 20.96 -29.58 4.31
C ALA A 327 21.83 -30.84 4.41
N ARG A 328 21.38 -31.88 5.12
CA ARG A 328 22.07 -33.18 5.19
C ARG A 328 22.10 -33.93 3.87
N ALA A 329 21.04 -33.85 3.06
CA ALA A 329 20.98 -34.48 1.75
C ALA A 329 21.93 -33.81 0.74
N LEU A 330 22.03 -32.48 0.78
CA LEU A 330 22.92 -31.68 -0.06
C LEU A 330 24.41 -31.78 0.35
N TYR A 331 24.68 -32.08 1.63
CA TYR A 331 26.04 -32.23 2.16
C TYR A 331 26.77 -33.52 1.69
N ARG A 332 26.17 -34.32 0.80
CA ARG A 332 26.77 -35.58 0.31
C ARG A 332 27.79 -35.41 -0.83
N GLY A 333 28.01 -34.19 -1.32
CA GLY A 333 29.07 -33.85 -2.28
C GLY A 333 29.92 -32.70 -1.74
N ASP A 334 31.22 -32.72 -2.06
CA ASP A 334 32.29 -31.87 -1.50
C ASP A 334 32.20 -30.37 -1.91
N THR A 335 31.05 -29.75 -1.69
CA THR A 335 30.81 -28.33 -1.95
C THR A 335 30.27 -27.66 -0.69
N ALA A 336 31.18 -27.02 0.04
CA ALA A 336 30.99 -25.97 1.04
C ALA A 336 29.70 -26.07 1.89
N GLY A 337 29.81 -26.62 3.10
CA GLY A 337 28.68 -26.75 4.05
C GLY A 337 27.89 -25.46 4.36
N LEU A 338 28.50 -24.30 4.14
CA LEU A 338 27.84 -23.00 4.22
C LEU A 338 26.82 -22.81 3.08
N ALA A 339 27.12 -23.25 1.87
CA ALA A 339 26.21 -23.17 0.72
C ALA A 339 25.00 -24.09 0.91
N ALA A 340 25.20 -25.34 1.36
CA ALA A 340 24.10 -26.26 1.67
C ALA A 340 23.18 -25.72 2.79
N SER A 341 23.76 -25.10 3.82
CA SER A 341 23.00 -24.49 4.92
C SER A 341 22.23 -23.24 4.48
N ALA A 342 22.81 -22.44 3.58
CA ALA A 342 22.15 -21.27 2.99
C ALA A 342 20.96 -21.68 2.11
N VAL A 343 21.13 -22.70 1.26
CA VAL A 343 20.06 -23.25 0.41
C VAL A 343 18.94 -23.85 1.26
N GLY A 344 19.27 -24.65 2.27
CA GLY A 344 18.27 -25.21 3.19
C GLY A 344 17.49 -24.12 3.93
N SER A 345 18.17 -23.07 4.39
CA SER A 345 17.53 -21.93 5.04
C SER A 345 16.61 -21.16 4.10
N ALA A 346 17.02 -20.95 2.84
CA ALA A 346 16.19 -20.30 1.83
C ALA A 346 14.91 -21.11 1.55
N ILE A 347 15.03 -22.43 1.35
CA ILE A 347 13.89 -23.32 1.15
C ILE A 347 12.97 -23.32 2.38
N GLY A 348 13.56 -23.35 3.59
CA GLY A 348 12.81 -23.30 4.84
C GLY A 348 11.99 -22.01 4.99
N VAL A 349 12.54 -20.85 4.60
CA VAL A 349 11.80 -19.58 4.62
C VAL A 349 10.65 -19.59 3.61
N VAL A 350 10.87 -20.11 2.40
CA VAL A 350 9.82 -20.26 1.37
C VAL A 350 8.70 -21.18 1.84
N TRP A 351 9.04 -22.34 2.41
CA TRP A 351 8.09 -23.27 3.01
C TRP A 351 7.27 -22.61 4.13
N ASN A 352 7.96 -22.00 5.10
CA ASN A 352 7.32 -21.34 6.23
C ASN A 352 6.36 -20.24 5.76
N TYR A 353 6.75 -19.46 4.75
CA TYR A 353 5.89 -18.44 4.16
C TYR A 353 4.67 -19.06 3.48
N ALA A 354 4.86 -19.98 2.53
CA ALA A 354 3.78 -20.53 1.72
C ALA A 354 2.74 -21.28 2.57
N VAL A 355 3.20 -22.08 3.52
CA VAL A 355 2.32 -22.86 4.41
C VAL A 355 1.65 -21.96 5.44
N SER A 356 2.35 -20.95 5.98
CA SER A 356 1.71 -20.01 6.92
C SER A 356 0.67 -19.13 6.22
N ALA A 357 0.94 -18.67 5.00
CA ALA A 357 0.00 -17.87 4.22
C ALA A 357 -1.29 -18.63 3.89
N THR A 358 -1.22 -19.96 3.73
CA THR A 358 -2.35 -20.80 3.32
C THR A 358 -3.07 -21.47 4.49
N LEU A 359 -2.38 -21.77 5.59
CA LEU A 359 -2.96 -22.48 6.73
C LEU A 359 -3.26 -21.54 7.92
N VAL A 360 -2.35 -20.61 8.23
CA VAL A 360 -2.48 -19.74 9.41
C VAL A 360 -3.35 -18.52 9.08
N TRP A 361 -3.01 -17.79 8.01
CA TRP A 361 -3.70 -16.57 7.60
C TRP A 361 -4.51 -16.79 6.31
N ARG A 362 -5.55 -17.62 6.40
CA ARG A 362 -6.48 -17.86 5.30
C ARG A 362 -7.27 -16.59 4.98
N ALA A 363 -7.17 -16.11 3.75
CA ALA A 363 -8.16 -15.19 3.19
C ALA A 363 -9.49 -15.96 3.09
N ARG A 364 -10.55 -15.41 3.70
CA ARG A 364 -11.92 -15.90 3.50
C ARG A 364 -12.49 -15.32 2.22
#